data_AF-A0A661L4K3-F1
#
_entry.id   AF-A0A661L4K3-F1
#
_cell.length_a   1.000
_cell.length_b   1.000
_cell.length_c   1.000
_cell.angle_alpha   90.00
_cell.angle_beta   90.00
_cell.angle_gamma   90.00
#
_symmetry.space_group_name_H-M   'P 1'
#
loop_
_entity.id
_entity.type
_entity.pdbx_description
1 polymer ?
#
loop_
_entity_poly.entity_id
_entity_poly.type
_entity_poly.pdbx_seq_one_letter_code
_entity_poly.pdbx_strand_id
1 'polypeptide(L)'
;MNLEQIRKDIDQIDSMILKILTRRMELVLVAGKLKSRIEDREREREVLETIKEKSTRPIDAGFIEKIYAEIIKESKNLQEKNYKLVAFQGEHGAFGEVASRVWNSELIPVPCPEFRQVLEGVESKLYDYGIVPVENSLGGSVEQVNRLLINTELSVVGAVELPIHLCLLAPPGTDYREIRKVY
;
A
#
# COMPACT_ATOMS: atom_id res chain seq x y z
N MET A 1 -32.89 8.36 -8.13
CA MET A 1 -32.06 8.04 -6.95
C MET A 1 -32.93 8.10 -5.71
N ASN A 2 -32.95 7.03 -4.93
CA ASN A 2 -33.53 7.04 -3.58
C ASN A 2 -32.40 7.20 -2.55
N LEU A 3 -32.76 7.45 -1.29
CA LEU A 3 -31.79 7.68 -0.21
C LEU A 3 -30.84 6.48 -0.01
N GLU A 4 -31.33 5.27 -0.22
CA GLU A 4 -30.54 4.05 -0.05
C GLU A 4 -29.41 3.95 -1.10
N GLN A 5 -29.72 4.28 -2.36
CA GLN A 5 -28.71 4.31 -3.43
C GLN A 5 -27.63 5.35 -3.14
N ILE A 6 -28.03 6.55 -2.69
CA ILE A 6 -27.08 7.62 -2.33
C ILE A 6 -26.13 7.16 -1.22
N ARG A 7 -26.63 6.46 -0.20
CA ARG A 7 -25.79 5.93 0.88
C ARG A 7 -24.77 4.92 0.37
N LYS A 8 -25.18 4.00 -0.51
CA LYS A 8 -24.25 3.03 -1.13
C LYS A 8 -23.15 3.73 -1.92
N ASP A 9 -23.50 4.78 -2.66
CA ASP A 9 -22.52 5.56 -3.42
C ASP A 9 -21.55 6.31 -2.49
N ILE A 10 -22.04 6.84 -1.36
CA ILE A 10 -21.19 7.46 -0.32
C ILE A 10 -20.24 6.42 0.30
N ASP A 11 -20.75 5.25 0.69
CA ASP A 11 -19.93 4.18 1.31
C ASP A 11 -18.79 3.73 0.37
N GLN A 12 -19.04 3.70 -0.94
CA GLN A 12 -18.02 3.42 -1.95
C GLN A 12 -16.96 4.53 -2.00
N ILE A 13 -17.37 5.80 -1.98
CA ILE A 13 -16.44 6.93 -1.96
C ILE A 13 -15.60 6.93 -0.67
N ASP A 14 -16.20 6.67 0.48
CA ASP A 14 -15.49 6.60 1.76
C ASP A 14 -14.43 5.49 1.75
N SER A 15 -14.76 4.34 1.15
CA SER A 15 -13.82 3.26 0.94
C SER A 15 -12.65 3.68 0.03
N MET A 16 -12.91 4.47 -1.01
CA MET A 16 -11.86 5.03 -1.87
C MET A 16 -11.00 6.06 -1.14
N ILE A 17 -11.59 6.93 -0.32
CA ILE A 17 -10.87 7.91 0.50
C ILE A 17 -9.90 7.18 1.42
N LEU A 18 -10.36 6.13 2.12
CA LEU A 18 -9.52 5.32 2.99
C LEU A 18 -8.37 4.67 2.20
N LYS A 19 -8.65 4.06 1.04
CA LYS A 19 -7.61 3.44 0.19
C LYS A 19 -6.55 4.45 -0.24
N ILE A 20 -6.95 5.65 -0.66
CA ILE A 20 -6.04 6.71 -1.11
C ILE A 20 -5.22 7.26 0.06
N LEU A 21 -5.84 7.47 1.23
CA LEU A 21 -5.15 7.92 2.42
C LEU A 21 -4.12 6.90 2.91
N THR A 22 -4.46 5.62 2.95
CA THR A 22 -3.52 4.54 3.31
C THR A 22 -2.32 4.55 2.38
N ARG A 23 -2.55 4.59 1.05
CA ARG A 23 -1.47 4.67 0.07
C ARG A 23 -0.59 5.91 0.27
N ARG A 24 -1.19 7.04 0.59
CA ARG A 24 -0.45 8.27 0.91
C ARG A 24 0.44 8.07 2.14
N MET A 25 -0.05 7.40 3.19
CA MET A 25 0.71 7.17 4.42
C MET A 25 1.88 6.19 4.21
N GLU A 26 1.73 5.18 3.35
CA GLU A 26 2.85 4.34 2.93
C GLU A 26 3.96 5.14 2.26
N LEU A 27 3.59 6.02 1.32
CA LEU A 27 4.56 6.90 0.65
C LEU A 27 5.26 7.84 1.64
N VAL A 28 4.56 8.28 2.68
CA VAL A 28 5.15 9.07 3.77
C VAL A 28 6.20 8.26 4.54
N LEU A 29 5.92 7.00 4.89
CA LEU A 29 6.88 6.14 5.59
C LEU A 29 8.13 5.90 4.72
N VAL A 30 7.94 5.62 3.44
CA VAL A 30 9.03 5.45 2.48
C VAL A 30 9.83 6.74 2.31
N ALA A 31 9.17 7.89 2.16
CA ALA A 31 9.84 9.19 2.09
C ALA A 31 10.62 9.50 3.38
N GLY A 32 10.11 9.07 4.54
CA GLY A 32 10.80 9.20 5.82
C GLY A 32 12.18 8.52 5.84
N LYS A 33 12.34 7.37 5.17
CA LYS A 33 13.63 6.67 5.05
C LYS A 33 14.66 7.43 4.23
N LEU A 34 14.22 8.31 3.33
CA LEU A 34 15.08 9.12 2.46
C LEU A 34 15.42 10.49 3.07
N LYS A 35 14.68 10.93 4.08
CA LYS A 35 14.82 12.26 4.67
C LYS A 35 15.79 12.25 5.85
N SER A 36 16.55 13.33 5.98
CA SER A 36 17.38 13.60 7.17
C SER A 36 16.58 14.19 8.34
N ARG A 37 15.47 14.89 8.06
CA ARG A 37 14.59 15.51 9.05
C ARG A 37 13.12 15.33 8.65
N ILE A 38 12.27 15.05 9.64
CA ILE A 38 10.83 14.82 9.46
C ILE A 38 10.07 16.13 9.17
N GLU A 39 10.44 17.21 9.87
CA GLU A 39 9.80 18.52 9.71
C GLU A 39 10.34 19.23 8.46
N ASP A 40 9.41 19.60 7.57
CA ASP A 40 9.68 20.31 6.32
C ASP A 40 8.61 21.39 6.09
N ARG A 41 8.86 22.58 6.67
CA ARG A 41 7.88 23.67 6.69
C ARG A 41 7.59 24.24 5.30
N GLU A 42 8.58 24.23 4.42
CA GLU A 42 8.41 24.72 3.05
C GLU A 42 7.48 23.78 2.29
N ARG A 43 7.71 22.46 2.36
CA ARG A 43 6.85 21.48 1.72
C ARG A 43 5.44 21.47 2.30
N GLU A 44 5.29 21.60 3.61
CA GLU A 44 3.97 21.68 4.26
C GLU A 44 3.17 22.88 3.74
N ARG A 45 3.81 24.04 3.62
CA ARG A 45 3.19 25.26 3.09
C ARG A 45 2.80 25.11 1.62
N GLU A 46 3.68 24.57 0.79
CA GLU A 46 3.43 24.34 -0.63
C GLU A 46 2.22 23.42 -0.85
N VAL A 47 2.10 22.35 -0.04
CA VAL A 47 0.94 21.44 -0.10
C VAL A 47 -0.35 22.18 0.26
N LEU A 48 -0.36 22.98 1.32
CA LEU A 48 -1.54 23.74 1.73
C LEU A 48 -1.95 24.80 0.70
N GLU A 49 -1.00 25.53 0.11
CA GLU A 49 -1.27 26.51 -0.95
C GLU A 49 -1.84 25.83 -2.20
N THR A 50 -1.21 24.75 -2.68
CA THR A 50 -1.68 23.98 -3.84
C THR A 50 -3.10 23.46 -3.66
N ILE A 51 -3.42 22.99 -2.46
CA ILE A 51 -4.73 22.41 -2.16
C ILE A 51 -5.81 23.49 -2.04
N LYS A 52 -5.47 24.69 -1.53
CA LYS A 52 -6.38 25.84 -1.54
C LYS A 52 -6.74 26.24 -2.97
N GLU A 53 -5.77 26.32 -3.86
CA GLU A 53 -5.99 26.67 -5.28
C GLU A 53 -6.84 25.64 -6.02
N LYS A 54 -6.66 24.37 -5.72
CA LYS A 54 -7.41 23.27 -6.35
C LYS A 54 -8.77 23.01 -5.73
N SER A 55 -9.06 23.60 -4.57
CA SER A 55 -10.34 23.41 -3.89
C SER A 55 -11.47 24.04 -4.70
N THR A 56 -12.45 23.22 -5.06
CA THR A 56 -13.67 23.65 -5.75
C THR A 56 -14.88 23.43 -4.85
N ARG A 57 -15.91 24.27 -5.02
CA ARG A 57 -17.19 24.06 -4.34
C ARG A 57 -17.73 22.67 -4.67
N PRO A 58 -18.32 21.94 -3.71
CA PRO A 58 -19.00 22.45 -2.51
C PRO A 58 -18.15 22.56 -1.23
N ILE A 59 -16.86 22.23 -1.27
CA ILE A 59 -16.05 22.17 -0.05
C ILE A 59 -15.47 23.55 0.28
N ASP A 60 -15.61 23.96 1.54
CA ASP A 60 -15.01 25.20 2.05
C ASP A 60 -13.48 25.09 2.17
N ALA A 61 -12.76 26.14 1.77
CA ALA A 61 -11.30 26.16 1.81
C ALA A 61 -10.74 25.98 3.24
N GLY A 62 -11.41 26.55 4.24
CA GLY A 62 -11.02 26.41 5.64
C GLY A 62 -11.24 24.99 6.18
N PHE A 63 -12.22 24.25 5.67
CA PHE A 63 -12.41 22.84 6.02
C PHE A 63 -11.30 21.96 5.42
N ILE A 64 -10.96 22.15 4.14
CA ILE A 64 -9.89 21.38 3.48
C ILE A 64 -8.54 21.64 4.16
N GLU A 65 -8.25 22.89 4.49
CA GLU A 65 -7.02 23.25 5.21
C GLU A 65 -6.89 22.49 6.53
N LYS A 66 -7.98 22.36 7.30
CA LYS A 66 -7.99 21.57 8.54
C LYS A 66 -7.75 20.08 8.29
N ILE A 67 -8.38 19.50 7.27
CA ILE A 67 -8.16 18.09 6.91
C ILE A 67 -6.69 17.87 6.56
N TYR A 68 -6.11 18.70 5.70
CA TYR A 68 -4.73 18.54 5.28
C TYR A 68 -3.74 18.81 6.41
N ALA A 69 -4.03 19.73 7.32
CA ALA A 69 -3.24 19.94 8.53
C ALA A 69 -3.20 18.67 9.41
N GLU A 70 -4.33 18.01 9.64
CA GLU A 70 -4.36 16.75 10.39
C GLU A 70 -3.67 15.60 9.63
N ILE A 71 -3.84 15.51 8.30
CA ILE A 71 -3.11 14.53 7.48
C ILE A 71 -1.59 14.73 7.59
N ILE A 72 -1.11 15.98 7.52
CA ILE A 72 0.31 16.33 7.65
C ILE A 72 0.83 15.99 9.04
N LYS A 73 0.07 16.33 10.08
CA LYS A 73 0.39 16.00 11.47
C LYS A 73 0.51 14.49 11.67
N GLU A 74 -0.43 13.71 11.18
CA GLU A 74 -0.35 12.24 11.26
C GLU A 74 0.82 11.69 10.42
N SER A 75 1.12 12.32 9.28
CA SER A 75 2.29 11.96 8.46
C SER A 75 3.61 12.11 9.25
N LYS A 76 3.72 13.14 10.09
CA LYS A 76 4.88 13.34 10.96
C LYS A 76 4.93 12.30 12.08
N ASN A 77 3.79 12.08 12.76
CA ASN A 77 3.69 11.07 13.81
C ASN A 77 4.12 9.67 13.32
N LEU A 78 3.69 9.29 12.12
CA LEU A 78 4.04 8.00 11.52
C LEU A 78 5.55 7.88 11.24
N GLN A 79 6.18 8.95 10.76
CA GLN A 79 7.63 8.98 10.54
C GLN A 79 8.40 8.88 11.86
N GLU A 80 7.92 9.53 12.93
CA GLU A 80 8.55 9.49 14.26
C GLU A 80 8.53 8.09 14.88
N LYS A 81 7.48 7.32 14.63
CA LYS A 81 7.36 5.93 15.11
C LYS A 81 8.37 4.98 14.47
N ASN A 82 8.99 5.37 13.35
CA ASN A 82 10.03 4.61 12.65
C ASN A 82 9.67 3.13 12.44
N TYR A 83 8.47 2.88 11.88
CA TYR A 83 8.03 1.54 11.55
C TYR A 83 9.01 0.84 10.61
N LYS A 84 9.17 -0.47 10.82
CA LYS A 84 9.88 -1.32 9.86
C LYS A 84 8.95 -1.66 8.69
N LEU A 85 9.50 -1.56 7.49
CA LEU A 85 8.76 -1.74 6.24
C LEU A 85 9.15 -3.08 5.59
N VAL A 86 8.16 -3.78 5.06
CA VAL A 86 8.36 -4.98 4.25
C VAL A 86 7.76 -4.78 2.87
N ALA A 87 8.60 -4.83 1.84
CA ALA A 87 8.14 -4.71 0.46
C ALA A 87 7.68 -6.05 -0.11
N PHE A 88 6.67 -6.01 -0.96
CA PHE A 88 6.20 -7.17 -1.72
C PHE A 88 5.76 -6.73 -3.12
N GLN A 89 5.78 -7.64 -4.08
CA GLN A 89 5.33 -7.35 -5.43
C GLN A 89 3.80 -7.48 -5.55
N GLY A 90 3.15 -6.51 -6.20
CA GLY A 90 1.73 -6.53 -6.51
C GLY A 90 0.96 -5.34 -5.92
N GLU A 91 -0.30 -5.58 -5.58
CA GLU A 91 -1.19 -4.61 -4.92
C GLU A 91 -1.68 -5.16 -3.58
N HIS A 92 -2.31 -4.31 -2.77
CA HIS A 92 -2.93 -4.77 -1.53
C HIS A 92 -3.96 -5.87 -1.79
N GLY A 93 -3.91 -6.90 -0.95
CA GLY A 93 -4.67 -8.14 -1.12
C GLY A 93 -3.93 -9.24 -1.90
N ALA A 94 -2.77 -8.95 -2.50
CA ALA A 94 -1.94 -9.98 -3.11
C ALA A 94 -1.37 -10.95 -2.06
N PHE A 95 -1.08 -12.18 -2.46
CA PHE A 95 -0.51 -13.20 -1.56
C PHE A 95 0.84 -12.79 -0.94
N GLY A 96 1.62 -11.93 -1.61
CA GLY A 96 2.84 -11.35 -1.03
C GLY A 96 2.57 -10.53 0.23
N GLU A 97 1.48 -9.76 0.27
CA GLU A 97 1.07 -9.04 1.48
C GLU A 97 0.67 -10.03 2.58
N VAL A 98 -0.12 -11.05 2.24
CA VAL A 98 -0.55 -12.07 3.21
C VAL A 98 0.66 -12.78 3.81
N ALA A 99 1.60 -13.21 2.98
CA ALA A 99 2.84 -13.84 3.42
C ALA A 99 3.65 -12.92 4.34
N SER A 100 3.72 -11.61 4.03
CA SER A 100 4.43 -10.65 4.88
C SER A 100 3.83 -10.55 6.28
N ARG A 101 2.49 -10.57 6.40
CA ARG A 101 1.79 -10.51 7.69
C ARG A 101 1.90 -11.83 8.47
N VAL A 102 1.88 -12.97 7.76
CA VAL A 102 2.12 -14.29 8.38
C VAL A 102 3.54 -14.37 8.93
N TRP A 103 4.52 -13.84 8.20
CA TRP A 103 5.91 -13.82 8.65
C TRP A 103 6.12 -12.91 9.87
N ASN A 104 5.64 -11.66 9.78
CA ASN A 104 5.71 -10.71 10.89
C ASN A 104 4.61 -9.64 10.74
N SER A 105 3.59 -9.72 11.60
CA SER A 105 2.44 -8.82 11.61
C SER A 105 2.74 -7.39 12.07
N GLU A 106 3.90 -7.13 12.68
CA GLU A 106 4.30 -5.79 13.14
C GLU A 106 4.90 -4.94 12.01
N LEU A 107 5.30 -5.57 10.90
CA LEU A 107 5.86 -4.87 9.74
C LEU A 107 4.74 -4.20 8.94
N ILE A 108 5.03 -3.02 8.39
CA ILE A 108 4.11 -2.34 7.48
C ILE A 108 4.39 -2.82 6.05
N PRO A 109 3.43 -3.51 5.40
CA PRO A 109 3.62 -3.99 4.04
C PRO A 109 3.50 -2.85 3.04
N VAL A 110 4.43 -2.79 2.09
CA VAL A 110 4.46 -1.77 1.03
C VAL A 110 4.44 -2.47 -0.34
N PRO A 111 3.42 -2.23 -1.18
CA PRO A 111 3.36 -2.83 -2.51
C PRO A 111 4.34 -2.14 -3.48
N CYS A 112 5.01 -2.99 -4.26
CA CYS A 112 5.89 -2.62 -5.36
C CYS A 112 5.36 -3.20 -6.69
N PRO A 113 5.46 -2.46 -7.80
CA PRO A 113 5.09 -2.97 -9.13
C PRO A 113 5.82 -4.26 -9.53
N GLU A 114 7.13 -4.34 -9.27
CA GLU A 114 7.99 -5.44 -9.74
C GLU A 114 8.86 -6.05 -8.63
N PHE A 115 9.22 -7.33 -8.77
CA PHE A 115 10.11 -8.02 -7.83
C PHE A 115 11.49 -7.37 -7.73
N ARG A 116 12.00 -6.83 -8.84
CA ARG A 116 13.26 -6.09 -8.87
C ARG A 116 13.25 -4.92 -7.89
N GLN A 117 12.16 -4.15 -7.87
CA GLN A 117 12.02 -2.99 -6.99
C GLN A 117 11.92 -3.37 -5.51
N VAL A 118 11.39 -4.56 -5.20
CA VAL A 118 11.42 -5.11 -3.84
C VAL A 118 12.86 -5.28 -3.38
N LEU A 119 13.69 -5.98 -4.19
CA LEU A 119 15.07 -6.28 -3.82
C LEU A 119 15.96 -5.04 -3.82
N GLU A 120 15.91 -4.21 -4.87
CA GLU A 120 16.65 -2.94 -4.94
C GLU A 120 16.26 -1.99 -3.79
N GLY A 121 14.99 -2.00 -3.39
CA GLY A 121 14.51 -1.23 -2.24
C GLY A 121 15.09 -1.71 -0.90
N VAL A 122 15.29 -3.02 -0.72
CA VAL A 122 15.94 -3.55 0.49
C VAL A 122 17.44 -3.26 0.47
N GLU A 123 18.11 -3.44 -0.67
CA GLU A 123 19.55 -3.13 -0.83
C GLU A 123 19.86 -1.66 -0.52
N SER A 124 19.00 -0.75 -1.00
CA SER A 124 19.12 0.69 -0.75
C SER A 124 18.64 1.12 0.64
N LYS A 125 18.20 0.19 1.50
CA LYS A 125 17.63 0.43 2.84
C LYS A 125 16.34 1.26 2.83
N LEU A 126 15.68 1.36 1.69
CA LEU A 126 14.35 1.94 1.57
C LEU A 126 13.30 1.09 2.28
N TYR A 127 13.48 -0.23 2.25
CA TYR A 127 12.70 -1.21 2.99
C TYR A 127 13.61 -1.99 3.93
N ASP A 128 13.08 -2.38 5.09
CA ASP A 128 13.83 -3.20 6.05
C ASP A 128 13.88 -4.66 5.61
N TYR A 129 12.82 -5.13 4.92
CA TYR A 129 12.70 -6.49 4.41
C TYR A 129 11.97 -6.55 3.06
N GLY A 130 12.13 -7.66 2.35
CA GLY A 130 11.40 -7.98 1.13
C GLY A 130 10.82 -9.39 1.21
N ILE A 131 9.56 -9.54 0.79
CA ILE A 131 8.88 -10.83 0.62
C ILE A 131 8.78 -11.10 -0.88
N VAL A 132 9.36 -12.21 -1.32
CA VAL A 132 9.30 -12.67 -2.72
C VAL A 132 8.99 -14.17 -2.77
N PRO A 133 8.15 -14.64 -3.71
CA PRO A 133 7.89 -16.05 -3.91
C PRO A 133 9.05 -16.70 -4.67
N VAL A 134 9.60 -17.80 -4.16
CA VAL A 134 10.69 -18.55 -4.81
C VAL A 134 10.20 -19.81 -5.51
N GLU A 135 9.07 -20.37 -5.06
CA GLU A 135 8.48 -21.60 -5.56
C GLU A 135 6.94 -21.58 -5.41
N ASN A 136 6.25 -22.23 -6.34
CA ASN A 136 4.82 -22.49 -6.30
C ASN A 136 4.58 -23.97 -6.65
N SER A 137 3.74 -24.65 -5.89
CA SER A 137 3.41 -26.07 -6.11
C SER A 137 2.77 -26.37 -7.48
N LEU A 138 2.06 -25.41 -8.08
CA LEU A 138 1.45 -25.55 -9.41
C LEU A 138 2.35 -25.07 -10.55
N GLY A 139 3.14 -24.02 -10.30
CA GLY A 139 3.93 -23.32 -11.32
C GLY A 139 5.42 -23.65 -11.30
N GLY A 140 5.89 -24.41 -10.31
CA GLY A 140 7.30 -24.66 -10.05
C GLY A 140 8.03 -23.43 -9.51
N SER A 141 9.35 -23.42 -9.68
CA SER A 141 10.22 -22.32 -9.23
C SER A 141 9.90 -21.01 -9.94
N VAL A 142 9.90 -19.90 -9.18
CA VAL A 142 9.71 -18.55 -9.72
C VAL A 142 11.05 -18.05 -10.27
N GLU A 143 11.34 -18.41 -11.52
CA GLU A 143 12.65 -18.18 -12.13
C GLU A 143 13.10 -16.71 -12.08
N GLN A 144 12.17 -15.77 -12.32
CA GLN A 144 12.48 -14.34 -12.28
C GLN A 144 13.05 -13.92 -10.93
N VAL A 145 12.44 -14.37 -9.83
CA VAL A 145 12.89 -14.07 -8.46
C VAL A 145 14.23 -14.75 -8.21
N ASN A 146 14.38 -16.02 -8.57
CA ASN A 146 15.62 -16.76 -8.35
C ASN A 146 16.81 -16.13 -9.08
N ARG A 147 16.63 -15.64 -10.32
CA ARG A 147 17.66 -14.90 -11.04
C ARG A 147 18.05 -13.60 -10.34
N LEU A 148 17.08 -12.87 -9.76
CA LEU A 148 17.37 -11.66 -9.01
C LEU A 148 18.12 -11.98 -7.71
N LEU A 149 17.72 -13.04 -7.00
CA LEU A 149 18.35 -13.48 -5.75
C LEU A 149 19.80 -13.95 -5.92
N ILE A 150 20.19 -14.43 -7.11
CA ILE A 150 21.59 -14.82 -7.39
C ILE A 150 22.51 -13.60 -7.53
N ASN A 151 21.96 -12.45 -7.95
CA ASN A 151 22.75 -11.25 -8.28
C ASN A 151 22.68 -10.17 -7.21
N THR A 152 22.13 -10.48 -6.04
CA THR A 152 21.99 -9.55 -4.92
C THR A 152 22.94 -9.94 -3.79
N GLU A 153 23.39 -8.95 -3.03
CA GLU A 153 24.16 -9.15 -1.80
C GLU A 153 23.26 -9.38 -0.57
N LEU A 154 21.94 -9.45 -0.77
CA LEU A 154 20.98 -9.68 0.29
C LEU A 154 21.05 -11.10 0.84
N SER A 155 20.71 -11.24 2.13
CA SER A 155 20.63 -12.52 2.82
C SER A 155 19.18 -12.93 3.05
N VAL A 156 18.88 -14.21 2.88
CA VAL A 156 17.57 -14.79 3.26
C VAL A 156 17.52 -14.92 4.77
N VAL A 157 16.58 -14.21 5.41
CA VAL A 157 16.43 -14.17 6.88
C VAL A 157 15.22 -14.96 7.40
N GLY A 158 14.44 -15.57 6.50
CA GLY A 158 13.26 -16.34 6.84
C GLY A 158 12.58 -16.91 5.62
N ALA A 159 11.61 -17.79 5.86
CA ALA A 159 10.76 -18.40 4.84
C ALA A 159 9.33 -18.55 5.39
N VAL A 160 8.35 -18.47 4.50
CA VAL A 160 6.94 -18.73 4.81
C VAL A 160 6.37 -19.63 3.73
N GLU A 161 5.74 -20.72 4.16
CA GLU A 161 4.90 -21.55 3.31
C GLU A 161 3.44 -21.08 3.45
N LEU A 162 2.82 -20.67 2.35
CA LEU A 162 1.46 -20.11 2.36
C LEU A 162 0.52 -20.98 1.50
N PRO A 163 -0.44 -21.68 2.12
CA PRO A 163 -1.51 -22.37 1.39
C PRO A 163 -2.36 -21.38 0.60
N ILE A 164 -2.43 -21.56 -0.71
CA ILE A 164 -3.17 -20.68 -1.61
C ILE A 164 -4.62 -21.15 -1.73
N HIS A 165 -5.54 -20.31 -1.29
CA HIS A 165 -6.98 -20.49 -1.46
C HIS A 165 -7.52 -19.42 -2.41
N LEU A 166 -8.04 -19.86 -3.56
CA LEU A 166 -8.72 -18.98 -4.51
C LEU A 166 -10.23 -19.00 -4.24
N CYS A 167 -10.82 -17.81 -4.12
CA CYS A 167 -12.24 -17.62 -3.91
C CYS A 167 -12.85 -16.88 -5.11
N LEU A 168 -14.03 -17.31 -5.55
CA LEU A 168 -14.81 -16.57 -6.55
C LEU A 168 -15.46 -15.35 -5.88
N LEU A 169 -15.12 -14.15 -6.35
CA LEU A 169 -15.67 -12.89 -5.85
C LEU A 169 -16.66 -12.29 -6.85
N ALA A 170 -17.77 -11.75 -6.36
CA ALA A 170 -18.76 -11.04 -7.15
C ALA A 170 -19.36 -9.89 -6.32
N PRO A 171 -19.96 -8.86 -6.96
CA PRO A 171 -20.68 -7.82 -6.25
C PRO A 171 -21.75 -8.40 -5.30
N PRO A 172 -22.04 -7.73 -4.18
CA PRO A 172 -23.09 -8.17 -3.27
C PRO A 172 -24.43 -8.35 -3.98
N GLY A 173 -25.08 -9.50 -3.75
CA GLY A 173 -26.37 -9.84 -4.36
C GLY A 173 -26.29 -10.48 -5.75
N THR A 174 -25.09 -10.66 -6.33
CA THR A 174 -24.93 -11.42 -7.57
C THR A 174 -25.28 -12.90 -7.35
N ASP A 175 -26.16 -13.43 -8.18
CA ASP A 175 -26.42 -14.87 -8.25
C ASP A 175 -25.27 -15.56 -9.02
N TYR A 176 -24.64 -16.56 -8.40
CA TYR A 176 -23.54 -17.30 -9.03
C TYR A 176 -23.95 -17.96 -10.35
N ARG A 177 -25.24 -18.25 -10.54
CA ARG A 177 -25.82 -18.81 -11.77
C ARG A 177 -25.85 -17.82 -12.93
N GLU A 178 -25.69 -16.53 -12.67
CA GLU A 178 -25.65 -15.46 -13.67
C GLU A 178 -24.23 -15.16 -14.14
N ILE A 179 -23.21 -15.70 -13.47
CA ILE A 179 -21.81 -15.50 -13.84
C ILE A 179 -21.55 -16.15 -15.21
N ARG A 180 -21.04 -15.36 -16.15
CA ARG A 180 -20.69 -15.80 -17.51
C ARG A 180 -19.21 -15.66 -17.83
N LYS A 181 -18.48 -14.86 -17.07
CA LYS A 181 -17.06 -14.58 -17.29
C LYS A 181 -16.37 -14.35 -15.95
N VAL A 182 -15.18 -14.92 -15.80
CA VAL A 182 -14.27 -14.73 -14.67
C VAL A 182 -12.95 -14.19 -15.23
N TYR A 183 -12.31 -13.29 -14.50
CA TYR A 183 -11.04 -12.67 -14.83
C TYR A 183 -9.98 -13.07 -13.82
#